data_AF-A0A191MXK2-F1
#
_entry.id   AF-A0A191MXK2-F1
#
_cell.length_a   1.000
_cell.length_b   1.000
_cell.length_c   1.000
_cell.angle_alpha   90.00
_cell.angle_beta   90.00
_cell.angle_gamma   90.00
#
_symmetry.space_group_name_H-M   'P 1'
#
loop_
_entity.id
_entity.type
_entity.pdbx_description
1 polymer ?
#
loop_
_entity_poly.entity_id
_entity_poly.type
_entity_poly.pdbx_seq_one_letter_code
_entity_poly.pdbx_strand_id
1 'polypeptide(L)'
;MEKTSIMIQESKAWILSESSEVTNKDSAEGKNSFTNLVIVNNDIIKSVIIPFFCSMTWHSKKFLDFEDFTLVFKLKEQGYHHTEKGKYLIDSFLKQMNNNRLSTSVGSGPKINRELLISQAKIMLEGPSNYKRVGGKTLIISENKWLTYRKNVNIEIIDIKGNVINTCVSIAAVMEFLGLSRYMILKRLEDGKSFLWVKENRLICIREVEF
;
A
#
# COMPACT_ATOMS: atom_id res chain seq x y z
N MET A 1 11.19 18.50 -11.19
CA MET A 1 11.79 17.16 -11.09
C MET A 1 11.44 16.62 -9.72
N GLU A 2 10.37 15.85 -9.62
CA GLU A 2 10.00 15.17 -8.37
C GLU A 2 11.05 14.10 -8.07
N LYS A 3 11.66 14.16 -6.88
CA LYS A 3 12.59 13.14 -6.43
C LYS A 3 11.78 11.88 -6.14
N THR A 4 11.99 10.85 -6.94
CA THR A 4 11.37 9.54 -6.74
C THR A 4 12.15 8.79 -5.66
N SER A 5 11.59 8.66 -4.46
CA SER A 5 12.18 7.89 -3.37
C SER A 5 11.94 6.39 -3.57
N ILE A 6 13.01 5.58 -3.54
CA ILE A 6 12.89 4.13 -3.35
C ILE A 6 13.00 3.88 -1.85
N MET A 7 11.92 3.40 -1.24
CA MET A 7 11.89 3.05 0.18
C MET A 7 12.51 1.66 0.38
N ILE A 8 13.67 1.62 1.03
CA ILE A 8 14.24 0.38 1.59
C ILE A 8 13.98 0.44 3.09
N GLN A 9 13.05 -0.39 3.58
CA GLN A 9 12.76 -0.48 5.01
C GLN A 9 13.28 -1.81 5.57
N GLU A 10 14.16 -1.70 6.57
CA GLU A 10 14.43 -2.81 7.47
C GLU A 10 13.23 -3.02 8.37
N SER A 11 12.63 -4.21 8.33
CA SER A 11 11.48 -4.56 9.15
C SER A 11 11.87 -5.61 10.19
N LYS A 12 11.39 -5.47 11.42
CA LYS A 12 11.49 -6.53 12.43
C LYS A 12 10.60 -7.71 12.01
N ALA A 13 11.14 -8.93 12.16
CA ALA A 13 10.46 -10.19 11.90
C ALA A 13 9.06 -10.25 12.49
N TRP A 14 8.03 -10.35 11.64
CA TRP A 14 6.80 -11.03 12.03
C TRP A 14 6.92 -12.46 11.48
N ILE A 15 7.26 -13.39 12.37
CA ILE A 15 7.10 -14.81 12.07
C ILE A 15 5.59 -15.03 11.97
N LEU A 16 5.11 -15.35 10.77
CA LEU A 16 3.82 -16.02 10.61
C LEU A 16 3.96 -17.37 11.31
N SER A 17 3.51 -17.45 12.56
CA SER A 17 3.46 -18.73 13.28
C SER A 17 2.40 -19.60 12.62
N GLU A 18 2.84 -20.64 11.93
CA GLU A 18 2.02 -21.81 11.65
C GLU A 18 1.60 -22.45 12.99
N SER A 19 0.33 -22.83 13.02
CA SER A 19 -0.32 -23.60 14.07
C SER A 19 0.35 -24.95 14.29
N SER A 20 1.02 -25.11 15.43
CA SER A 20 1.13 -26.39 16.15
C SER A 20 1.74 -26.15 17.53
N GLU A 21 0.97 -26.45 18.58
CA GLU A 21 1.50 -26.60 19.94
C GLU A 21 2.46 -27.80 19.97
N VAL A 22 3.76 -27.54 20.13
CA VAL A 22 4.67 -28.47 20.83
C VAL A 22 5.68 -27.63 21.61
N THR A 23 5.67 -27.83 22.92
CA THR A 23 6.63 -27.32 23.88
C THR A 23 8.06 -27.76 23.56
N ASN A 24 9.01 -26.83 23.51
CA ASN A 24 10.32 -27.00 24.15
C ASN A 24 11.03 -25.65 24.32
N LYS A 25 11.56 -25.46 25.53
CA LYS A 25 12.50 -24.40 25.91
C LYS A 25 13.87 -24.68 25.30
N ASP A 26 14.64 -23.60 25.19
CA ASP A 26 16.08 -23.50 24.90
C ASP A 26 16.51 -23.45 23.43
N SER A 27 16.48 -22.23 22.89
CA SER A 27 17.59 -21.70 22.07
C SER A 27 17.40 -20.19 21.83
N ALA A 28 18.12 -19.38 22.60
CA ALA A 28 18.49 -18.03 22.17
C ALA A 28 19.66 -18.13 21.17
N GLU A 29 19.78 -17.11 20.32
CA GLU A 29 20.88 -16.81 19.39
C GLU A 29 20.74 -17.33 17.95
N GLY A 30 20.23 -16.42 17.11
CA GLY A 30 20.11 -16.56 15.66
C GLY A 30 19.06 -15.62 15.08
N LYS A 31 19.08 -14.33 15.43
CA LYS A 31 18.23 -13.33 14.76
C LYS A 31 18.77 -13.14 13.35
N ASN A 32 18.29 -13.94 12.41
CA ASN A 32 18.55 -13.71 10.99
C ASN A 32 18.01 -12.33 10.63
N SER A 33 18.91 -11.37 10.40
CA SER A 33 18.55 -10.07 9.83
C SER A 33 18.13 -10.32 8.38
N PHE A 34 16.89 -10.00 8.04
CA PHE A 34 16.44 -9.97 6.65
C PHE A 34 16.16 -8.52 6.27
N THR A 35 16.49 -8.18 5.02
CA THR A 35 16.19 -6.88 4.43
C THR A 35 15.10 -7.09 3.38
N ASN A 36 14.05 -6.27 3.41
CA ASN A 36 12.96 -6.33 2.46
C ASN A 36 12.97 -5.10 1.55
N LEU A 37 12.85 -5.33 0.25
CA LEU A 37 12.52 -4.29 -0.72
C LEU A 37 11.02 -4.29 -0.95
N VAL A 38 10.35 -3.17 -0.64
CA VAL A 38 8.90 -3.03 -0.82
C VAL A 38 8.62 -1.87 -1.76
N ILE A 39 7.93 -2.16 -2.86
CA ILE A 39 7.58 -1.17 -3.89
C ILE A 39 6.07 -1.00 -3.88
N VAL A 40 5.61 0.20 -3.50
CA VAL A 40 4.17 0.54 -3.38
C VAL A 40 3.70 1.61 -4.37
N ASN A 41 4.63 2.31 -5.02
CA ASN A 41 4.30 3.38 -5.96
C ASN A 41 3.77 2.77 -7.27
N ASN A 42 2.51 3.05 -7.60
CA ASN A 42 1.84 2.51 -8.79
C ASN A 42 2.52 2.90 -10.10
N ASP A 43 3.07 4.11 -10.20
CA ASP A 43 3.74 4.57 -11.43
C ASP A 43 5.04 3.80 -11.66
N ILE A 44 5.83 3.56 -10.60
CA ILE A 44 7.03 2.71 -10.66
C ILE A 44 6.63 1.26 -11.01
N ILE A 45 5.60 0.72 -10.35
CA ILE A 45 5.11 -0.63 -10.62
C ILE A 45 4.73 -0.78 -12.10
N LYS A 46 3.96 0.18 -12.63
CA LYS A 46 3.47 0.18 -14.01
C LYS A 46 4.57 0.37 -15.05
N SER A 47 5.44 1.35 -14.84
CA SER A 47 6.40 1.80 -15.87
C SER A 47 7.74 1.07 -15.82
N VAL A 48 8.12 0.50 -14.68
CA VAL A 48 9.41 -0.15 -14.49
C VAL A 48 9.23 -1.63 -14.15
N ILE A 49 8.51 -1.93 -13.07
CA ILE A 49 8.50 -3.29 -12.49
C ILE A 49 7.78 -4.28 -13.40
N ILE A 50 6.57 -3.97 -13.87
CA ILE A 50 5.82 -4.86 -14.76
C ILE A 50 6.62 -5.09 -16.07
N PRO A 51 7.08 -4.07 -16.80
CA PRO A 51 7.87 -4.28 -18.02
C PRO A 51 9.15 -5.10 -17.80
N PHE A 52 9.89 -4.84 -16.72
CA PHE A 52 11.10 -5.58 -16.37
C PHE A 52 10.81 -7.07 -16.16
N PHE A 53 9.79 -7.40 -15.39
CA PHE A 53 9.43 -8.80 -15.13
C PHE A 53 8.77 -9.49 -16.34
N CYS A 54 8.15 -8.73 -17.25
CA CYS A 54 7.67 -9.26 -18.53
C CYS A 54 8.79 -9.64 -19.50
N SER A 55 9.96 -8.99 -19.43
CA SER A 55 11.10 -9.31 -20.32
C SER A 55 11.95 -10.49 -19.83
N MET A 56 11.72 -10.94 -18.60
CA MET A 56 12.46 -12.05 -17.99
C MET A 56 11.93 -13.42 -18.40
N THR A 57 12.82 -14.41 -18.38
CA THR A 57 12.43 -15.83 -18.42
C THR A 57 12.16 -16.31 -17.00
N TRP A 58 10.96 -16.82 -16.75
CA TRP A 58 10.56 -17.34 -15.45
C TRP A 58 10.76 -18.85 -15.37
N HIS A 59 11.38 -19.32 -14.28
CA HIS A 59 11.66 -20.75 -14.06
C HIS A 59 10.78 -21.38 -12.97
N SER A 60 9.76 -20.66 -12.48
CA SER A 60 8.88 -21.16 -11.42
C SER A 60 7.42 -20.76 -11.63
N LYS A 61 6.53 -21.38 -10.85
CA LYS A 61 5.08 -21.05 -10.82
C LYS A 61 4.78 -19.63 -10.36
N LYS A 62 5.77 -18.88 -9.85
CA LYS A 62 5.64 -17.45 -9.53
C LYS A 62 5.28 -16.61 -10.75
N PHE A 63 5.60 -17.07 -11.95
CA PHE A 63 5.11 -16.44 -13.18
C PHE A 63 3.58 -16.30 -13.21
N LEU A 64 2.85 -17.34 -12.80
CA LEU A 64 1.39 -17.32 -12.78
C LEU A 64 0.85 -16.32 -11.75
N ASP A 65 1.53 -16.18 -10.61
CA ASP A 65 1.21 -15.15 -9.62
C ASP A 65 1.49 -13.74 -10.16
N PHE A 66 2.59 -13.58 -10.90
CA PHE A 66 2.93 -12.32 -11.56
C PHE A 66 1.92 -11.94 -12.65
N GLU A 67 1.44 -12.90 -13.45
CA GLU A 67 0.37 -12.66 -14.43
C GLU A 67 -0.92 -12.22 -13.75
N ASP A 68 -1.34 -12.91 -12.69
CA ASP A 68 -2.56 -12.58 -11.94
C ASP A 68 -2.42 -11.20 -11.27
N PHE A 69 -1.26 -10.91 -10.68
CA PHE A 69 -0.93 -9.59 -10.14
C PHE A 69 -1.06 -8.50 -11.21
N THR A 70 -0.52 -8.74 -12.40
CA THR A 70 -0.55 -7.77 -13.51
C THR A 70 -1.98 -7.52 -13.99
N LEU A 71 -2.80 -8.57 -14.09
CA LEU A 71 -4.22 -8.43 -14.45
C LEU A 71 -4.99 -7.64 -13.39
N VAL A 72 -4.84 -7.99 -12.11
CA VAL A 72 -5.47 -7.27 -10.99
C VAL A 72 -5.02 -5.81 -10.95
N PHE A 73 -3.72 -5.55 -11.17
CA PHE A 73 -3.18 -4.20 -11.24
C PHE A 73 -3.87 -3.37 -12.32
N LYS A 74 -3.97 -3.89 -13.55
CA LYS A 74 -4.64 -3.21 -14.66
C LYS A 74 -6.14 -3.00 -14.40
N LEU A 75 -6.83 -3.99 -13.84
CA LEU A 75 -8.25 -3.88 -13.47
C LEU A 75 -8.46 -2.76 -12.44
N LYS A 76 -7.54 -2.62 -11.48
CA LYS A 76 -7.58 -1.54 -10.50
C LYS A 76 -7.29 -0.19 -11.14
N GLU A 77 -6.33 -0.12 -12.05
CA GLU A 77 -5.96 1.10 -12.78
C GLU A 77 -7.14 1.67 -13.58
N GLN A 78 -7.95 0.79 -14.19
CA GLN A 78 -9.18 1.18 -14.89
C GLN A 78 -10.40 1.33 -13.97
N GLY A 79 -10.23 1.24 -12.64
CA GLY A 79 -11.29 1.51 -11.68
C GLY A 79 -12.34 0.41 -11.53
N TYR A 80 -12.11 -0.80 -12.06
CA TYR A 80 -13.11 -1.88 -11.98
C TYR A 80 -13.31 -2.45 -10.58
N HIS A 81 -12.38 -2.22 -9.66
CA HIS A 81 -12.54 -2.55 -8.24
C HIS A 81 -13.66 -1.75 -7.53
N HIS A 82 -14.25 -0.75 -8.19
CA HIS A 82 -15.48 -0.08 -7.74
C HIS A 82 -16.77 -0.75 -8.23
N THR A 83 -16.67 -1.69 -9.18
CA THR A 83 -17.81 -2.44 -9.73
C THR A 83 -17.92 -3.80 -9.05
N GLU A 84 -19.13 -4.33 -8.86
CA GLU A 84 -19.32 -5.65 -8.25
C GLU A 84 -18.65 -6.76 -9.06
N LYS A 85 -18.83 -6.73 -10.40
CA LYS A 85 -18.20 -7.69 -11.32
C LYS A 85 -16.67 -7.64 -11.22
N GLY A 86 -16.08 -6.45 -11.20
CA GLY A 86 -14.63 -6.30 -11.08
C GLY A 86 -14.10 -6.72 -9.72
N LYS A 87 -14.81 -6.44 -8.62
CA LYS A 87 -14.47 -6.93 -7.27
C LYS A 87 -14.47 -8.46 -7.23
N TYR A 88 -15.55 -9.08 -7.71
CA TYR A 88 -15.66 -10.54 -7.78
C TYR A 88 -14.48 -11.16 -8.55
N LEU A 89 -14.12 -10.56 -9.68
CA LEU A 89 -13.03 -11.04 -10.52
C LEU A 89 -11.66 -10.91 -9.81
N ILE A 90 -11.40 -9.76 -9.17
CA ILE A 90 -10.18 -9.53 -8.39
C ILE A 90 -10.08 -10.54 -7.23
N ASP A 91 -11.17 -10.73 -6.48
CA ASP A 91 -11.20 -11.69 -5.37
C ASP A 91 -10.96 -13.12 -5.85
N SER A 92 -11.47 -13.46 -7.03
CA SER A 92 -11.26 -14.78 -7.65
C SER A 92 -9.79 -15.02 -8.02
N PHE A 93 -9.06 -14.00 -8.45
CA PHE A 93 -7.60 -14.07 -8.66
C PHE A 93 -6.86 -14.21 -7.32
N LEU A 94 -7.19 -13.38 -6.32
CA LEU A 94 -6.53 -13.42 -5.01
C LEU A 94 -6.66 -14.79 -4.32
N LYS A 95 -7.82 -15.45 -4.49
CA LYS A 95 -8.07 -16.82 -4.01
C LYS A 95 -7.25 -17.90 -4.70
N GLN A 96 -6.55 -17.60 -5.79
CA GLN A 96 -5.75 -18.55 -6.58
C GLN A 96 -4.26 -18.22 -6.62
N MET A 97 -3.84 -17.11 -6.00
CA MET A 97 -2.44 -16.66 -5.99
C MET A 97 -1.65 -17.19 -4.79
N ASN A 98 -0.33 -17.27 -4.97
CA ASN A 98 0.66 -17.61 -3.94
C ASN A 98 0.35 -18.96 -3.26
N ASN A 99 0.23 -18.99 -1.93
CA ASN A 99 0.01 -20.21 -1.16
C ASN A 99 -1.31 -20.90 -1.52
N ASN A 100 -2.33 -20.14 -1.95
CA ASN A 100 -3.61 -20.68 -2.39
C ASN A 100 -3.52 -21.43 -3.72
N ARG A 101 -2.45 -21.22 -4.50
CA ARG A 101 -2.21 -21.94 -5.76
C ARG A 101 -1.81 -23.39 -5.51
N LEU A 102 -1.17 -23.65 -4.38
CA LEU A 102 -0.61 -24.95 -4.00
C LEU A 102 -1.46 -25.65 -2.95
N SER A 103 -2.50 -25.00 -2.42
CA SER A 103 -3.35 -25.61 -1.40
C SER A 103 -4.09 -26.80 -1.99
N THR A 104 -3.76 -27.98 -1.47
CA THR A 104 -4.44 -29.24 -1.76
C THR A 104 -5.62 -29.46 -0.82
N SER A 105 -6.17 -28.40 -0.22
CA SER A 105 -7.38 -28.52 0.59
C SER A 105 -8.54 -28.95 -0.31
N VAL A 106 -8.69 -30.26 -0.45
CA VAL A 106 -9.78 -30.95 -1.12
C VAL A 106 -11.04 -30.67 -0.29
N GLY A 107 -11.70 -29.54 -0.56
CA GLY A 107 -12.81 -29.05 0.25
C GLY A 107 -13.73 -28.11 -0.52
N SER A 108 -14.68 -28.69 -1.26
CA SER A 108 -16.03 -28.17 -1.52
C SER A 108 -16.21 -26.78 -2.15
N GLY A 109 -15.41 -26.40 -3.15
CA GLY A 109 -15.70 -25.26 -4.02
C GLY A 109 -15.58 -25.64 -5.50
N PRO A 110 -16.41 -25.07 -6.40
CA PRO A 110 -16.24 -25.30 -7.83
C PRO A 110 -14.82 -24.88 -8.23
N LYS A 111 -14.10 -25.77 -8.91
CA LYS A 111 -12.76 -25.51 -9.44
C LYS A 111 -12.89 -24.36 -10.43
N ILE A 112 -12.46 -23.17 -10.03
CA ILE A 112 -12.62 -21.96 -10.85
C ILE A 112 -11.79 -22.15 -12.12
N ASN A 113 -12.44 -22.03 -13.28
CA ASN A 113 -11.76 -22.15 -14.56
C ASN A 113 -10.89 -20.90 -14.78
N ARG A 114 -9.56 -21.08 -14.70
CA ARG A 114 -8.56 -20.01 -14.86
C ARG A 114 -8.64 -19.33 -16.23
N GLU A 115 -8.78 -20.11 -17.29
CA GLU A 115 -8.86 -19.56 -18.66
C GLU A 115 -10.09 -18.67 -18.82
N LEU A 116 -11.21 -19.07 -18.22
CA LEU A 116 -12.42 -18.26 -18.17
C LEU A 116 -12.19 -16.95 -17.40
N LEU A 117 -11.54 -16.98 -16.23
CA LEU A 117 -11.24 -15.77 -15.47
C LEU A 117 -10.33 -14.82 -16.24
N ILE A 118 -9.26 -15.33 -16.86
CA ILE A 118 -8.34 -14.53 -17.66
C ILE A 118 -9.08 -13.90 -18.84
N SER A 119 -9.95 -14.66 -19.51
CA SER A 119 -10.76 -14.17 -20.63
C SER A 119 -11.72 -13.07 -20.18
N GLN A 120 -12.42 -13.26 -19.05
CA GLN A 120 -13.29 -12.24 -18.47
C GLN A 120 -12.53 -10.96 -18.10
N ALA A 121 -11.31 -11.09 -17.56
CA ALA A 121 -10.45 -9.96 -17.24
C ALA A 121 -10.04 -9.19 -18.50
N LYS A 122 -9.60 -9.90 -19.55
CA LYS A 122 -9.22 -9.28 -20.83
C LYS A 122 -10.39 -8.53 -21.46
N ILE A 123 -11.58 -9.14 -21.52
CA ILE A 123 -12.80 -8.49 -22.02
C ILE A 123 -13.13 -7.22 -21.22
N MET A 124 -13.00 -7.25 -19.89
CA MET A 124 -13.18 -6.03 -19.09
C MET A 124 -12.12 -4.98 -19.43
N LEU A 125 -10.85 -5.36 -19.53
CA LEU A 125 -9.74 -4.44 -19.80
C LEU A 125 -9.77 -3.80 -21.21
N GLU A 126 -10.39 -4.47 -22.18
CA GLU A 126 -10.68 -3.95 -23.52
C GLU A 126 -11.84 -2.93 -23.51
N GLY A 127 -12.68 -2.95 -22.48
CA GLY A 127 -13.77 -2.02 -22.28
C GLY A 127 -13.32 -0.61 -21.86
N PRO A 128 -14.26 0.34 -21.75
CA PRO A 128 -13.96 1.68 -21.28
C PRO A 128 -13.64 1.66 -19.78
N SER A 129 -12.66 2.46 -19.38
CA SER A 129 -12.31 2.67 -17.97
C SER A 129 -13.53 3.15 -17.16
N ASN A 130 -13.64 2.65 -15.92
CA ASN A 130 -14.62 3.12 -14.95
C ASN A 130 -14.23 4.48 -14.33
N TYR A 131 -13.13 5.07 -14.77
CA TYR A 131 -12.71 6.43 -14.42
C TYR A 131 -12.88 7.40 -15.59
N LYS A 132 -13.36 8.60 -15.28
CA LYS A 132 -13.47 9.71 -16.22
C LYS A 132 -12.77 10.94 -15.67
N ARG A 133 -11.83 11.54 -16.42
CA ARG A 133 -11.19 12.80 -16.05
C ARG A 133 -12.04 13.99 -16.53
N VAL A 134 -12.37 14.90 -15.62
CA VAL A 134 -13.12 16.14 -15.89
C VAL A 134 -12.49 17.26 -15.07
N GLY A 135 -11.96 18.29 -15.74
CA GLY A 135 -11.40 19.47 -15.06
C GLY A 135 -10.28 19.16 -14.05
N GLY A 136 -9.39 18.22 -14.38
CA GLY A 136 -8.29 17.79 -13.49
C GLY A 136 -8.71 16.86 -12.33
N LYS A 137 -10.00 16.58 -12.17
CA LYS A 137 -10.52 15.63 -11.18
C LYS A 137 -10.91 14.31 -11.85
N THR A 138 -10.84 13.22 -11.11
CA THR A 138 -11.26 11.89 -11.58
C THR A 138 -12.62 11.54 -10.99
N LEU A 139 -13.59 11.20 -11.84
CA LEU A 139 -14.92 10.69 -11.46
C LEU A 139 -14.93 9.17 -11.57
N ILE A 140 -15.48 8.51 -10.56
CA ILE A 140 -15.79 7.07 -10.57
C ILE A 140 -17.18 6.90 -11.18
N ILE A 141 -17.25 6.35 -12.39
CA ILE A 141 -18.48 6.31 -13.20
C ILE A 141 -19.55 5.48 -12.49
N SER A 142 -19.21 4.25 -12.08
CA SER A 142 -20.15 3.31 -11.46
C SER A 142 -20.76 3.81 -10.14
N GLU A 143 -20.04 4.68 -9.41
CA GLU A 143 -20.49 5.18 -8.11
C GLU A 143 -21.07 6.60 -8.18
N ASN A 144 -20.91 7.28 -9.32
CA ASN A 144 -21.19 8.71 -9.50
C ASN A 144 -20.55 9.58 -8.40
N LYS A 145 -19.29 9.27 -8.04
CA LYS A 145 -18.54 9.95 -6.97
C LYS A 145 -17.19 10.44 -7.48
N TRP A 146 -16.75 11.58 -6.97
CA TRP A 146 -15.40 12.07 -7.22
C TRP A 146 -14.38 11.23 -6.44
N LEU A 147 -13.34 10.79 -7.13
CA LEU A 147 -12.21 10.13 -6.50
C LEU A 147 -11.51 11.15 -5.60
N THR A 148 -11.49 10.88 -4.31
CA THR A 148 -10.82 11.69 -3.31
C THR A 148 -9.54 11.01 -2.90
N TYR A 149 -8.41 11.65 -3.20
CA TYR A 149 -7.13 11.22 -2.67
C TYR A 149 -6.94 11.87 -1.30
N ARG A 150 -6.85 11.05 -0.25
CA ARG A 150 -6.30 11.50 1.03
C ARG A 150 -4.79 11.46 0.87
N LYS A 151 -4.14 12.62 0.81
CA LYS A 151 -2.68 12.67 0.92
C LYS A 151 -2.34 12.15 2.32
N ASN A 152 -1.56 11.07 2.41
CA ASN A 152 -0.96 10.70 3.67
C ASN A 152 0.08 11.77 3.98
N VAL A 153 -0.12 12.48 5.09
CA VAL A 153 0.78 13.54 5.53
C VAL A 153 1.60 12.96 6.66
N ASN A 154 2.90 12.79 6.45
CA ASN A 154 3.81 12.52 7.54
C ASN A 154 4.29 13.85 8.10
N ILE A 155 4.21 13.99 9.42
CA ILE A 155 4.56 15.23 10.11
C ILE A 155 5.63 14.89 11.13
N GLU A 156 6.80 15.50 10.97
CA GLU A 156 7.85 15.46 11.97
C GLU A 156 7.65 16.56 12.99
N ILE A 157 7.78 16.20 14.27
CA ILE A 157 7.87 17.12 15.38
C ILE A 157 9.33 17.20 15.77
N ILE A 158 9.93 18.38 15.65
CA ILE A 158 11.36 18.62 15.87
C ILE A 158 11.58 19.59 17.02
N ASP A 159 12.66 19.38 17.77
CA ASP A 159 13.14 20.37 18.74
C ASP A 159 13.89 21.53 18.04
N ILE A 160 14.25 22.55 18.82
CA ILE A 160 15.05 23.69 18.33
C ILE A 160 16.47 23.31 17.86
N LYS A 161 16.97 22.13 18.24
CA LYS A 161 18.28 21.60 17.83
C LYS A 161 18.17 20.78 16.53
N GLY A 162 16.95 20.57 16.02
CA GLY A 162 16.68 19.80 14.82
C GLY A 162 16.52 18.29 15.05
N ASN A 163 16.48 17.83 16.31
CA ASN A 163 16.25 16.41 16.61
C ASN A 163 14.77 16.07 16.42
N VAL A 164 14.49 14.96 15.74
CA VAL A 164 13.13 14.43 15.60
C VAL A 164 12.67 13.85 16.92
N ILE A 165 11.65 14.47 17.51
CA ILE A 165 10.99 14.01 18.73
C ILE A 165 10.04 12.87 18.41
N ASN A 166 9.24 13.03 17.35
CA ASN A 166 8.27 12.05 16.92
C ASN A 166 7.87 12.29 15.45
N THR A 167 7.37 11.25 14.79
CA THR A 167 6.83 11.31 13.44
C THR A 167 5.40 10.77 13.45
N CYS A 168 4.46 11.59 13.04
CA CYS A 168 3.03 11.25 13.00
C CYS A 168 2.57 11.05 11.56
N VAL A 169 1.73 10.05 11.32
CA VAL A 169 1.21 9.71 9.97
C VAL A 169 -0.07 10.47 9.58
N SER A 170 -0.52 11.42 10.42
CA SER A 170 -1.67 12.28 10.12
C SER A 170 -1.72 13.52 11.02
N ILE A 171 -2.44 14.55 10.59
CA ILE A 171 -2.75 15.74 11.40
C ILE A 171 -3.50 15.35 12.69
N ALA A 172 -4.39 14.35 12.63
CA ALA A 172 -5.14 13.91 13.81
C ALA A 172 -4.21 13.31 14.87
N ALA A 173 -3.21 12.53 14.47
CA ALA A 173 -2.20 11.99 15.38
C ALA A 173 -1.36 13.11 16.03
N VAL A 174 -1.02 14.17 15.27
CA VAL A 174 -0.32 15.35 15.84
C VAL A 174 -1.22 16.10 16.84
N MET A 175 -2.52 16.24 16.54
CA MET A 175 -3.49 16.87 17.45
C MET A 175 -3.54 16.14 18.79
N GLU A 176 -3.62 14.81 18.76
CA GLU A 176 -3.64 13.97 19.95
C GLU A 176 -2.32 14.02 20.73
N PHE A 177 -1.18 13.92 20.01
CA PHE A 177 0.14 13.93 20.63
C PHE A 177 0.46 15.27 21.30
N LEU A 178 0.18 16.39 20.64
CA LEU A 178 0.49 17.73 21.14
C LEU A 178 -0.63 18.33 22.00
N GLY A 179 -1.84 17.80 21.93
CA GLY A 179 -3.03 18.37 22.58
C GLY A 179 -3.48 19.69 21.95
N LEU A 180 -3.29 19.86 20.64
CA LEU A 180 -3.58 21.11 19.92
C LEU A 180 -4.75 20.98 18.95
N SER A 181 -5.41 22.11 18.67
CA SER A 181 -6.48 22.15 17.67
C SER A 181 -5.92 22.00 16.25
N ARG A 182 -6.77 21.48 15.35
CA ARG A 182 -6.42 21.35 13.92
C ARG A 182 -5.99 22.68 13.31
N TYR A 183 -6.68 23.77 13.66
CA TYR A 183 -6.37 25.12 13.16
C TYR A 183 -4.93 25.52 13.51
N MET A 184 -4.51 25.30 14.75
CA MET A 184 -3.14 25.61 15.18
C MET A 184 -2.12 24.79 14.41
N ILE A 185 -2.34 23.49 14.25
CA ILE A 185 -1.40 22.62 13.51
C ILE A 185 -1.28 23.06 12.05
N LEU A 186 -2.40 23.30 11.37
CA LEU A 186 -2.37 23.77 9.97
C LEU A 186 -1.63 25.10 9.83
N LYS A 187 -1.91 26.06 10.71
CA LYS A 187 -1.23 27.35 10.73
C LYS A 187 0.28 27.20 10.95
N ARG A 188 0.71 26.27 11.81
CA ARG A 188 2.13 26.01 12.09
C ARG A 188 2.84 25.25 10.99
N LEU A 189 2.14 24.36 10.28
CA LEU A 189 2.66 23.74 9.06
C LEU A 189 2.83 24.78 7.94
N GLU A 190 1.94 25.77 7.86
CA GLU A 190 2.00 26.85 6.88
C GLU A 190 3.10 27.87 7.19
N ASP A 191 3.21 28.33 8.45
CA ASP A 191 4.17 29.37 8.82
C ASP A 191 5.57 28.85 9.19
N GLY A 192 5.70 27.55 9.49
CA GLY A 192 6.96 26.89 9.86
C GLY A 192 7.58 27.42 11.16
N LYS A 193 6.81 28.15 11.99
CA LYS A 193 7.34 28.82 13.19
C LYS A 193 7.32 27.91 14.39
N SER A 194 8.41 27.93 15.16
CA SER A 194 8.48 27.27 16.45
C SER A 194 7.41 27.78 17.43
N PHE A 195 6.95 26.90 18.31
CA PHE A 195 5.98 27.21 19.36
C PHE A 195 6.24 26.39 20.62
N LEU A 196 5.74 26.88 21.74
CA LEU A 196 5.85 26.21 23.02
C LEU A 196 4.89 25.02 23.06
N TRP A 197 5.43 23.83 23.22
CA TRP A 197 4.64 22.66 23.59
C TRP A 197 4.39 22.69 25.10
N VAL A 198 3.18 23.13 25.48
CA VAL A 198 2.80 23.38 26.88
C VAL A 198 2.97 22.15 27.76
N LYS A 199 2.67 20.95 27.26
CA LYS A 199 2.73 19.70 28.04
C LYS A 199 4.14 19.36 28.52
N GLU A 200 5.17 19.65 27.73
CA GLU A 200 6.56 19.31 28.04
C GLU A 200 7.45 20.54 28.25
N ASN A 201 6.84 21.74 28.29
CA ASN A 201 7.51 23.02 28.49
C ASN A 201 8.76 23.21 27.59
N ARG A 202 8.65 22.88 26.31
CA ARG A 202 9.75 23.00 25.34
C ARG A 202 9.30 23.57 24.00
N LEU A 203 10.20 24.31 23.35
CA LEU A 203 9.95 24.84 22.01
C LEU A 203 10.13 23.73 20.97
N ILE A 204 9.13 23.60 20.10
CA ILE A 204 9.12 22.63 19.00
C ILE A 204 8.73 23.34 17.70
N CYS A 205 9.05 22.71 16.58
CA CYS A 205 8.51 23.04 15.27
C CYS A 205 7.90 21.77 14.66
N ILE A 206 6.95 21.94 13.73
CA ILE A 206 6.36 20.85 12.97
C ILE A 206 6.54 21.10 11.48
N ARG A 207 6.80 20.05 10.71
CA ARG A 207 6.93 20.13 9.26
C ARG A 207 6.34 18.90 8.59
N GLU A 208 5.76 19.10 7.40
CA GLU A 208 5.40 18.00 6.53
C GLU A 208 6.66 17.41 5.91
N VAL A 209 6.72 16.09 5.88
CA VAL A 209 7.79 15.32 5.23
C VAL A 209 7.15 14.44 4.18
N GLU A 210 7.60 14.60 2.95
CA GLU A 210 7.32 13.66 1.88
C GLU A 210 8.32 12.50 2.03
N PHE A 211 7.79 11.28 2.14
CA PHE A 211 8.58 10.06 2.07
C PHE A 211 8.43 9.48 0.68
#